data_AF-A0ABD4KXM9-F1
#
_entry.id   AF-A0ABD4KXM9-F1
#
_cell.length_a   1.000
_cell.length_b   1.000
_cell.length_c   1.000
_cell.angle_alpha   90.00
_cell.angle_beta   90.00
_cell.angle_gamma   90.00
#
_symmetry.space_group_name_H-M   'P 1'
#
loop_
_entity.id
_entity.type
_entity.pdbx_description
1 polymer ?
#
loop_
_entity_poly.entity_id
_entity_poly.type
_entity_poly.pdbx_seq_one_letter_code
_entity_poly.pdbx_strand_id
1 'polypeptide(L)'
;SYYTYANTSALFQLPQPRNASTSAGETWYTMPAFKRRAFKTIQVEIGEHELDIPKYAMRFFDHLLNASRLISTDENATLLQTVVAQKATTLKSATLNDFLRHWVEKHFTFTGQTGRRLRPVISRFRETGAQITAYHQGEMMNDIMLGNTPNTRKKSYSEGNRITNDGMMQDAMSIREEEIKRGVNTKQAQTNLGIDVLVIEEENKINLPDLSRTPNGGSCATPFGEKSEKYTKKALKQGLLREGEKLACADLLGCFGCPSQVIVQSLSDIWCLLSFKACIEESLYLHLDASHYRQNFENIVTFIDENILPSIDKKLLK
;
A
#
# COMPACT_ATOMS: atom_id res chain seq x y z
N SER A 1 0.46 8.25 -11.00
CA SER A 1 0.18 8.93 -9.71
C SER A 1 -0.37 7.95 -8.68
N TYR A 2 -1.42 7.20 -9.02
CA TYR A 2 -1.97 6.13 -8.19
C TYR A 2 -0.90 5.09 -7.84
N TYR A 3 -0.29 4.49 -8.86
CA TYR A 3 0.75 3.46 -8.69
C TYR A 3 2.10 3.96 -8.19
N THR A 4 2.41 5.24 -8.42
CA THR A 4 3.79 5.74 -8.32
C THR A 4 3.99 6.74 -7.19
N TYR A 5 2.92 7.10 -6.48
CA TYR A 5 2.93 8.12 -5.43
C TYR A 5 3.59 9.44 -5.85
N ALA A 6 3.67 9.72 -7.16
CA ALA A 6 4.34 10.88 -7.73
C ALA A 6 3.34 12.01 -7.98
N ASN A 7 3.78 13.25 -7.73
CA ASN A 7 2.92 14.44 -7.85
C ASN A 7 3.04 14.96 -9.28
N THR A 8 2.20 15.91 -9.65
CA THR A 8 2.18 16.47 -11.01
C THR A 8 3.55 16.93 -11.47
N SER A 9 4.30 17.63 -10.60
CA SER A 9 5.62 18.17 -10.97
C SER A 9 6.64 17.06 -11.20
N ALA A 10 6.66 16.07 -10.31
CA ALA A 10 7.55 14.91 -10.44
C ALA A 10 7.21 14.11 -11.70
N LEU A 11 5.92 13.83 -11.95
CA LEU A 11 5.45 13.09 -13.13
C LEU A 11 5.85 13.75 -14.45
N PHE A 12 5.73 15.07 -14.55
CA PHE A 12 6.11 15.79 -15.79
C PHE A 12 7.62 15.87 -15.99
N GLN A 13 8.41 15.68 -14.94
CA GLN A 13 9.88 15.71 -15.00
C GLN A 13 10.50 14.31 -15.09
N LEU A 14 9.69 13.25 -15.10
CA LEU A 14 10.22 11.90 -15.24
C LEU A 14 10.94 11.75 -16.59
N PRO A 15 12.21 11.32 -16.60
CA PRO A 15 12.92 11.09 -17.85
C PRO A 15 12.30 9.89 -18.60
N GLN A 16 12.49 9.87 -19.92
CA GLN A 16 12.12 8.71 -20.71
C GLN A 16 13.04 7.53 -20.36
N PRO A 17 12.47 6.38 -19.99
CA PRO A 17 13.27 5.21 -19.64
C PRO A 17 14.02 4.59 -20.84
N ARG A 18 15.31 4.24 -20.65
CA ARG A 18 16.17 3.63 -21.70
C ARG A 18 16.15 2.10 -21.71
N ASN A 19 16.23 1.45 -20.55
CA ASN A 19 16.37 -0.02 -20.42
C ASN A 19 15.03 -0.69 -20.08
N ALA A 20 14.14 -0.83 -21.08
CA ALA A 20 12.80 -1.40 -20.85
C ALA A 20 12.92 -2.90 -21.08
N SER A 21 13.20 -3.66 -20.02
CA SER A 21 13.14 -5.11 -20.13
C SER A 21 11.67 -5.51 -20.23
N THR A 22 11.25 -6.03 -21.38
CA THR A 22 9.90 -6.50 -21.67
C THR A 22 9.55 -7.83 -20.98
N SER A 23 10.37 -8.29 -20.03
CA SER A 23 10.24 -9.60 -19.39
C SER A 23 9.39 -9.50 -18.13
N ALA A 24 8.32 -10.30 -18.06
CA ALA A 24 7.48 -10.41 -16.87
C ALA A 24 8.29 -11.04 -15.72
N GLY A 25 8.76 -10.23 -14.77
CA GLY A 25 9.52 -10.69 -13.60
C GLY A 25 10.76 -9.85 -13.25
N GLU A 26 11.11 -8.84 -14.04
CA GLU A 26 12.22 -7.93 -13.71
C GLU A 26 11.72 -6.57 -13.20
N THR A 27 12.39 -6.05 -12.17
CA THR A 27 12.10 -4.80 -11.48
C THR A 27 12.03 -3.63 -12.47
N TRP A 28 10.82 -3.20 -12.81
CA TRP A 28 10.62 -2.12 -13.77
C TRP A 28 10.82 -0.74 -13.08
N TYR A 29 11.51 0.15 -13.79
CA TYR A 29 12.22 1.38 -13.39
C TYR A 29 11.99 2.01 -12.02
N THR A 30 13.11 2.18 -11.32
CA THR A 30 13.33 3.22 -10.30
C THR A 30 13.90 4.47 -10.99
N MET A 31 13.18 5.59 -10.95
CA MET A 31 13.60 6.87 -11.54
C MET A 31 13.77 7.96 -10.48
N PRO A 32 14.93 8.64 -10.42
CA PRO A 32 15.07 9.77 -9.52
C PRO A 32 14.21 10.93 -10.01
N ALA A 33 13.35 11.45 -9.12
CA ALA A 33 12.60 12.68 -9.35
C ALA A 33 12.93 13.70 -8.27
N PHE A 34 13.33 14.90 -8.67
CA PHE A 34 13.70 15.96 -7.74
C PHE A 34 12.46 16.74 -7.26
N LYS A 35 12.11 16.60 -5.98
CA LYS A 35 11.07 17.41 -5.34
C LYS A 35 11.64 18.76 -4.94
N ARG A 36 11.57 19.74 -5.85
CA ARG A 36 12.07 21.12 -5.65
C ARG A 36 11.65 21.75 -4.31
N ARG A 37 10.37 21.64 -3.92
CA ARG A 37 9.84 22.28 -2.69
C ARG A 37 10.36 21.66 -1.39
N ALA A 38 10.70 20.38 -1.42
CA ALA A 38 11.25 19.66 -0.28
C ALA A 38 12.78 19.49 -0.38
N PHE A 39 13.38 20.08 -1.43
CA PHE A 39 14.80 20.01 -1.77
C PHE A 39 15.39 18.61 -1.61
N LYS A 40 14.72 17.59 -2.15
CA LYS A 40 15.16 16.19 -2.08
C LYS A 40 14.88 15.42 -3.35
N THR A 41 15.74 14.46 -3.66
CA THR A 41 15.50 13.46 -4.69
C THR A 41 14.67 12.33 -4.09
N ILE A 42 13.54 12.01 -4.72
CA ILE A 42 12.77 10.81 -4.42
C ILE A 42 12.99 9.79 -5.53
N GLN A 43 12.88 8.51 -5.21
CA GLN A 43 12.81 7.47 -6.20
C GLN A 43 11.34 7.25 -6.57
N VAL A 44 11.03 7.35 -7.86
CA VAL A 44 9.72 7.02 -8.43
C VAL A 44 9.87 5.67 -9.06
N GLU A 45 9.26 4.68 -8.43
CA GLU A 45 9.25 3.32 -8.94
C GLU A 45 8.00 3.13 -9.82
N ILE A 46 8.14 2.34 -10.88
CA ILE A 46 7.05 1.95 -11.79
C ILE A 46 7.22 0.46 -12.09
N GLY A 47 6.61 -0.42 -11.31
CA GLY A 47 6.84 -1.87 -11.45
C GLY A 47 6.37 -2.67 -10.25
N GLU A 48 7.00 -3.82 -10.01
CA GLU A 48 6.75 -4.62 -8.81
C GLU A 48 7.18 -3.82 -7.57
N HIS A 49 6.24 -3.05 -6.99
CA HIS A 49 6.34 -2.56 -5.63
C HIS A 49 5.87 -3.67 -4.70
N GLU A 50 6.17 -3.57 -3.41
CA GLU A 50 5.54 -4.41 -2.37
C GLU A 50 4.00 -4.27 -2.32
N LEU A 51 3.43 -3.38 -3.12
CA LEU A 51 2.01 -3.24 -3.40
C LEU A 51 1.78 -3.86 -4.77
N ASP A 52 1.26 -5.09 -4.79
CA ASP A 52 0.95 -5.88 -5.99
C ASP A 52 0.33 -5.03 -7.13
N ILE A 53 1.16 -4.45 -8.00
CA ILE A 53 0.67 -3.73 -9.17
C ILE A 53 0.09 -4.80 -10.11
N PRO A 54 -1.20 -4.71 -10.47
CA PRO A 54 -1.79 -5.71 -11.34
C PRO A 54 -1.04 -5.79 -12.67
N LYS A 55 -0.79 -7.01 -13.17
CA LYS A 55 -0.07 -7.23 -14.45
C LYS A 55 -0.68 -6.46 -15.64
N TYR A 56 -1.98 -6.14 -15.61
CA TYR A 56 -2.60 -5.32 -16.66
C TYR A 56 -2.14 -3.85 -16.61
N ALA A 57 -1.80 -3.31 -15.43
CA ALA A 57 -1.30 -1.95 -15.28
C ALA A 57 0.14 -1.84 -15.83
N MET A 58 0.91 -2.93 -15.82
CA MET A 58 2.22 -2.98 -16.48
C MET A 58 2.10 -2.71 -17.99
N ARG A 59 1.11 -3.33 -18.65
CA ARG A 59 0.84 -3.08 -20.08
C ARG A 59 0.51 -1.62 -20.39
N PHE A 60 -0.13 -0.93 -19.45
CA PHE A 60 -0.41 0.50 -19.61
C PHE A 60 0.90 1.31 -19.66
N PHE A 61 1.87 1.00 -18.80
CA PHE A 61 3.16 1.68 -18.82
C PHE A 61 3.97 1.37 -20.09
N ASP A 62 3.88 0.15 -20.61
CA ASP A 62 4.48 -0.21 -21.91
C ASP A 62 3.89 0.62 -23.04
N HIS A 63 2.56 0.69 -23.12
CA HIS A 63 1.87 1.50 -24.12
C HIS A 63 2.21 2.99 -23.97
N LEU A 64 2.31 3.48 -22.74
CA LEU A 64 2.71 4.86 -22.47
C LEU A 64 4.14 5.15 -22.95
N LEU A 65 5.08 4.24 -22.67
CA LEU A 65 6.47 4.38 -23.11
C LEU A 65 6.56 4.35 -24.64
N ASN A 66 5.87 3.42 -25.28
CA ASN A 66 5.81 3.33 -26.74
C ASN A 66 5.24 4.61 -27.35
N ALA A 67 4.12 5.12 -26.82
CA ALA A 67 3.54 6.39 -27.27
C ALA A 67 4.49 7.57 -27.06
N SER A 68 5.22 7.61 -25.94
CA SER A 68 6.23 8.64 -25.67
C SER A 68 7.36 8.61 -26.69
N ARG A 69 7.88 7.42 -27.03
CA ARG A 69 8.95 7.23 -28.02
C ARG A 69 8.53 7.60 -29.43
N LEU A 70 7.25 7.49 -29.76
CA LEU A 70 6.72 7.98 -31.04
C LEU A 70 6.73 9.51 -31.15
N ILE A 71 6.73 10.23 -30.02
CA ILE A 71 6.78 11.71 -30.00
C ILE A 71 8.23 12.20 -30.09
N SER A 72 9.12 11.67 -29.26
CA SER A 72 10.56 11.95 -29.30
C SER A 72 11.34 10.83 -28.62
N THR A 73 12.52 10.55 -29.16
CA THR A 73 13.55 9.65 -28.63
C THR A 73 14.80 10.41 -28.18
N ASP A 74 14.70 11.73 -28.00
CA ASP A 74 15.83 12.56 -27.57
C ASP A 74 16.37 12.14 -26.21
N GLU A 75 17.66 12.36 -25.99
CA GLU A 75 18.34 11.88 -24.80
C GLU A 75 17.77 12.42 -23.48
N ASN A 76 17.23 13.64 -23.54
CA ASN A 76 16.62 14.37 -22.42
C ASN A 76 15.08 14.39 -22.49
N ALA A 77 14.48 13.54 -23.34
CA ALA A 77 13.03 13.46 -23.46
C ALA A 77 12.40 13.03 -22.12
N THR A 78 11.29 13.66 -21.76
CA THR A 78 10.51 13.26 -20.58
C THR A 78 9.54 12.13 -20.94
N LEU A 79 9.11 11.31 -19.99
CA LEU A 79 8.14 10.24 -20.25
C LEU A 79 6.81 10.80 -20.75
N LEU A 80 6.31 11.86 -20.12
CA LEU A 80 5.04 12.52 -20.50
C LEU A 80 5.31 13.71 -21.43
N GLN A 81 4.97 13.54 -22.71
CA GLN A 81 5.24 14.52 -23.77
C GLN A 81 3.96 14.89 -24.52
N THR A 82 4.01 16.02 -25.21
CA THR A 82 2.98 16.48 -26.14
C THR A 82 3.63 17.21 -27.31
N VAL A 83 2.89 17.37 -28.41
CA VAL A 83 3.36 18.09 -29.60
C VAL A 83 2.64 19.43 -29.67
N VAL A 84 3.41 20.51 -29.65
CA VAL A 84 2.90 21.88 -29.82
C VAL A 84 3.65 22.51 -30.98
N ALA A 85 2.92 23.04 -31.96
CA ALA A 85 3.48 23.66 -33.16
C ALA A 85 4.56 22.78 -33.83
N GLN A 86 4.25 21.49 -34.02
CA GLN A 86 5.14 20.48 -34.63
C GLN A 86 6.44 20.20 -33.86
N LYS A 87 6.53 20.60 -32.58
CA LYS A 87 7.69 20.32 -31.73
C LYS A 87 7.28 19.49 -30.51
N ALA A 88 8.08 18.47 -30.20
CA ALA A 88 7.95 17.73 -28.96
C ALA A 88 8.25 18.63 -27.77
N THR A 89 7.38 18.60 -26.76
CA THR A 89 7.50 19.40 -25.54
C THR A 89 7.03 18.59 -24.34
N THR A 90 7.62 18.86 -23.17
CA THR A 90 7.18 18.26 -21.91
C THR A 90 5.75 18.68 -21.57
N LEU A 91 4.97 17.74 -21.07
CA LEU A 91 3.59 18.01 -20.65
C LEU A 91 3.56 19.05 -19.51
N LYS A 92 2.65 20.02 -19.62
CA LYS A 92 2.44 21.08 -18.61
C LYS A 92 1.07 20.97 -17.98
N SER A 93 0.90 21.59 -16.81
CA SER A 93 -0.39 21.62 -16.11
C SER A 93 -1.49 22.28 -16.94
N ALA A 94 -1.16 23.30 -17.74
CA ALA A 94 -2.08 23.94 -18.66
C ALA A 94 -2.64 22.93 -19.69
N THR A 95 -1.76 22.18 -20.36
CA THR A 95 -2.15 21.16 -21.33
C THR A 95 -3.05 20.08 -20.72
N LEU A 96 -2.72 19.64 -19.50
CA LEU A 96 -3.56 18.66 -18.79
C LEU A 96 -4.93 19.26 -18.44
N ASN A 97 -4.99 20.50 -17.97
CA ASN A 97 -6.25 21.17 -17.66
C ASN A 97 -7.12 21.38 -18.90
N ASP A 98 -6.50 21.72 -20.03
CA ASP A 98 -7.21 21.89 -21.31
C ASP A 98 -7.80 20.55 -21.77
N PHE A 99 -7.03 19.46 -21.69
CA PHE A 99 -7.54 18.11 -21.96
C PHE A 99 -8.74 17.75 -21.06
N LEU A 100 -8.61 18.00 -19.75
CA LEU A 100 -9.69 17.74 -18.79
C LEU A 100 -10.95 18.54 -19.13
N ARG A 101 -10.81 19.83 -19.44
CA ARG A 101 -11.94 20.72 -19.71
C ARG A 101 -12.60 20.45 -21.06
N HIS A 102 -11.82 20.20 -22.11
CA HIS A 102 -12.35 20.14 -23.48
C HIS A 102 -12.71 18.73 -23.93
N TRP A 103 -11.96 17.73 -23.47
CA TRP A 103 -12.20 16.35 -23.85
C TRP A 103 -12.91 15.56 -22.75
N VAL A 104 -12.35 15.53 -21.54
CA VAL A 104 -12.94 14.72 -20.46
C VAL A 104 -14.32 15.23 -20.07
N GLU A 105 -14.49 16.52 -19.78
CA GLU A 105 -15.81 17.05 -19.40
C GLU A 105 -16.85 16.98 -20.52
N LYS A 106 -16.42 16.92 -21.78
CA LYS A 106 -17.34 16.75 -22.93
C LYS A 106 -17.87 15.33 -23.02
N HIS A 107 -17.03 14.34 -22.74
CA HIS A 107 -17.36 12.92 -22.91
C HIS A 107 -17.79 12.23 -21.62
N PHE A 108 -17.45 12.80 -20.47
CA PHE A 108 -17.68 12.23 -19.14
C PHE A 108 -18.32 13.28 -18.23
N THR A 109 -19.63 13.18 -18.04
CA THR A 109 -20.40 14.04 -17.14
C THR A 109 -20.63 13.34 -15.82
N PHE A 110 -19.60 13.31 -14.97
CA PHE A 110 -19.71 12.80 -13.61
C PHE A 110 -20.05 13.95 -12.66
N THR A 111 -21.12 13.81 -11.88
CA THR A 111 -21.45 14.75 -10.81
C THR A 111 -21.45 14.02 -9.48
N GLY A 112 -20.80 14.59 -8.48
CA GLY A 112 -20.81 14.06 -7.12
C GLY A 112 -22.12 14.37 -6.41
N GLN A 113 -22.26 13.85 -5.19
CA GLN A 113 -23.45 14.04 -4.34
C GLN A 113 -23.76 15.52 -4.03
N THR A 114 -22.78 16.42 -4.17
CA THR A 114 -22.95 17.87 -3.99
C THR A 114 -23.35 18.61 -5.27
N GLY A 115 -23.66 17.88 -6.36
CA GLY A 115 -23.92 18.45 -7.68
C GLY A 115 -22.68 19.01 -8.37
N ARG A 116 -21.50 18.94 -7.74
CA ARG A 116 -20.23 19.38 -8.33
C ARG A 116 -19.73 18.37 -9.35
N ARG A 117 -19.15 18.87 -10.44
CA ARG A 117 -18.51 18.02 -11.45
C ARG A 117 -17.30 17.30 -10.86
N LEU A 118 -17.24 15.99 -11.05
CA LEU A 118 -16.09 15.16 -10.73
C LEU A 118 -15.12 15.19 -11.90
N ARG A 119 -13.84 15.34 -11.59
CA ARG A 119 -12.76 15.28 -12.57
C ARG A 119 -11.60 14.47 -12.01
N PRO A 120 -10.84 13.77 -12.87
CA PRO A 120 -9.59 13.15 -12.47
C PRO A 120 -8.64 14.19 -11.86
N VAL A 121 -8.22 13.97 -10.60
CA VAL A 121 -7.25 14.85 -9.93
C VAL A 121 -6.08 14.01 -9.43
N ILE A 122 -4.86 14.40 -9.83
CA ILE A 122 -3.63 13.67 -9.49
C ILE A 122 -3.47 13.49 -7.97
N SER A 123 -3.80 14.50 -7.15
CA SER A 123 -3.72 14.39 -5.70
C SER A 123 -4.69 13.37 -5.12
N ARG A 124 -5.88 13.20 -5.70
CA ARG A 124 -6.86 12.19 -5.28
C ARG A 124 -6.38 10.78 -5.60
N PHE A 125 -5.82 10.57 -6.79
CA PHE A 125 -5.20 9.28 -7.12
C PHE A 125 -4.05 8.92 -6.18
N ARG A 126 -3.23 9.90 -5.77
CA ARG A 126 -2.18 9.69 -4.77
C ARG A 126 -2.75 9.34 -3.39
N GLU A 127 -3.83 9.99 -3.00
CA GLU A 127 -4.53 9.73 -1.73
C GLU A 127 -5.10 8.31 -1.70
N THR A 128 -5.78 7.88 -2.77
CA THR A 128 -6.29 6.50 -2.86
C THR A 128 -5.16 5.48 -2.78
N GLY A 129 -4.07 5.67 -3.56
CA GLY A 129 -2.91 4.78 -3.45
C GLY A 129 -2.30 4.75 -2.06
N ALA A 130 -2.25 5.89 -1.37
CA ALA A 130 -1.74 6.02 -0.01
C ALA A 130 -2.60 5.31 1.05
N GLN A 131 -3.92 5.37 0.91
CA GLN A 131 -4.85 4.67 1.80
C GLN A 131 -4.66 3.16 1.70
N ILE A 132 -4.48 2.64 0.49
CA ILE A 132 -4.22 1.21 0.25
C ILE A 132 -2.90 0.78 0.90
N THR A 133 -1.84 1.58 0.76
CA THR A 133 -0.57 1.30 1.44
C THR A 133 -0.71 1.33 2.96
N ALA A 134 -1.42 2.32 3.49
CA ALA A 134 -1.65 2.40 4.93
C ALA A 134 -2.41 1.19 5.46
N TYR A 135 -3.37 0.67 4.69
CA TYR A 135 -4.12 -0.53 5.02
C TYR A 135 -3.23 -1.78 5.06
N HIS A 136 -2.41 -2.01 4.02
CA HIS A 136 -1.60 -3.23 3.93
C HIS A 136 -0.29 -3.20 4.73
N GLN A 137 0.34 -2.03 4.84
CA GLN A 137 1.72 -1.88 5.31
C GLN A 137 1.86 -0.85 6.45
N GLY A 138 0.75 -0.24 6.87
CA GLY A 138 0.71 0.73 7.98
C GLY A 138 1.08 2.17 7.60
N GLU A 139 0.87 3.09 8.55
CA GLU A 139 1.06 4.52 8.31
C GLU A 139 2.51 4.93 8.01
N MET A 140 3.49 4.24 8.59
CA MET A 140 4.90 4.55 8.39
C MET A 140 5.32 4.31 6.94
N MET A 141 4.90 3.19 6.35
CA MET A 141 5.20 2.87 4.97
C MET A 141 4.50 3.83 4.01
N ASN A 142 3.28 4.24 4.34
CA ASN A 142 2.57 5.30 3.61
C ASN A 142 3.35 6.64 3.60
N ASP A 143 3.91 7.06 4.74
CA ASP A 143 4.72 8.28 4.84
C ASP A 143 6.00 8.19 3.96
N ILE A 144 6.65 7.02 3.94
CA ILE A 144 7.81 6.72 3.07
C ILE A 144 7.42 6.81 1.59
N MET A 145 6.35 6.11 1.19
CA MET A 145 5.88 6.05 -0.21
C MET A 145 5.45 7.42 -0.74
N LEU A 146 4.70 8.19 0.06
CA LEU A 146 4.35 9.56 -0.30
C LEU A 146 5.57 10.49 -0.32
N GLY A 147 6.63 10.13 0.40
CA GLY A 147 7.78 10.95 0.72
C GLY A 147 7.37 12.21 1.48
N ASN A 148 6.41 12.07 2.39
CA ASN A 148 5.86 13.15 3.23
C ASN A 148 6.36 13.00 4.68
N THR A 149 6.27 14.08 5.46
CA THR A 149 6.40 13.97 6.91
C THR A 149 5.07 13.51 7.52
N PRO A 150 5.07 12.84 8.69
CA PRO A 150 3.83 12.42 9.36
C PRO A 150 2.84 13.58 9.56
N ASN A 151 3.34 14.78 9.89
CA ASN A 151 2.49 15.97 10.06
C ASN A 151 1.81 16.41 8.76
N THR A 152 2.53 16.34 7.63
CA THR A 152 1.97 16.69 6.30
C THR A 152 0.90 15.70 5.90
N ARG A 153 1.12 14.41 6.20
CA ARG A 153 0.18 13.33 5.92
C ARG A 153 -1.06 13.46 6.79
N LYS A 154 -0.92 13.64 8.11
CA LYS A 154 -2.06 13.87 9.03
C LYS A 154 -2.98 14.97 8.53
N LYS A 155 -2.41 16.11 8.11
CA LYS A 155 -3.19 17.25 7.63
C LYS A 155 -3.87 17.02 6.27
N SER A 156 -3.25 16.26 5.37
CA SER A 156 -3.65 16.26 3.95
C SER A 156 -4.25 14.93 3.46
N TYR A 157 -4.09 13.85 4.22
CA TYR A 157 -4.45 12.49 3.81
C TYR A 157 -5.07 11.65 4.95
N SER A 158 -5.17 12.16 6.18
CA SER A 158 -5.77 11.43 7.32
C SER A 158 -7.16 11.92 7.73
N GLU A 159 -7.61 13.05 7.20
CA GLU A 159 -8.92 13.63 7.57
C GLU A 159 -10.09 12.98 6.81
N GLY A 160 -9.84 12.11 5.82
CA GLY A 160 -10.90 11.43 5.06
C GLY A 160 -11.80 12.39 4.25
N ASN A 161 -12.99 11.91 3.86
CA ASN A 161 -13.98 12.76 3.21
C ASN A 161 -14.82 13.47 4.28
N ARG A 162 -14.65 14.79 4.38
CA ARG A 162 -15.40 15.63 5.33
C ARG A 162 -16.92 15.41 5.29
N ILE A 163 -17.52 15.25 4.11
CA ILE A 163 -18.98 15.05 3.98
C ILE A 163 -19.38 13.70 4.58
N THR A 164 -18.60 12.65 4.28
CA THR A 164 -18.81 11.32 4.87
C THR A 164 -18.64 11.40 6.38
N ASN A 165 -17.61 12.08 6.88
CA ASN A 165 -17.39 12.24 8.32
C ASN A 165 -18.53 13.02 9.00
N ASP A 166 -18.99 14.11 8.38
CA ASP A 166 -20.10 14.92 8.89
C ASP A 166 -21.40 14.09 8.91
N GLY A 167 -21.64 13.26 7.89
CA GLY A 167 -22.73 12.29 7.83
C GLY A 167 -22.64 11.22 8.93
N MET A 168 -21.48 10.59 9.09
CA MET A 168 -21.24 9.61 10.17
C MET A 168 -21.42 10.23 11.56
N MET A 169 -21.01 11.48 11.74
CA MET A 169 -21.22 12.22 12.99
C MET A 169 -22.71 12.47 13.23
N GLN A 170 -23.45 12.88 12.20
CA GLN A 170 -24.90 13.06 12.27
C GLN A 170 -25.62 11.75 12.60
N ASP A 171 -25.22 10.65 11.98
CA ASP A 171 -25.75 9.32 12.24
C ASP A 171 -25.49 8.89 13.70
N ALA A 172 -24.27 9.10 14.19
CA ALA A 172 -23.92 8.82 15.58
C ALA A 172 -24.76 9.64 16.58
N MET A 173 -25.00 10.92 16.29
CA MET A 173 -25.86 11.78 17.11
C MET A 173 -27.32 11.32 17.08
N SER A 174 -27.82 10.93 15.91
CA SER A 174 -29.19 10.42 15.75
C SER A 174 -29.40 9.11 16.51
N ILE A 175 -28.41 8.21 16.50
CA ILE A 175 -28.42 6.98 17.29
C ILE A 175 -28.49 7.30 18.78
N ARG A 176 -27.65 8.21 19.29
CA ARG A 176 -27.68 8.60 20.71
C ARG A 176 -28.99 9.26 21.12
N GLU A 177 -29.57 10.08 20.25
CA GLU A 177 -30.88 10.67 20.48
C GLU A 177 -31.98 9.60 20.63
N GLU A 178 -32.01 8.61 19.74
CA GLU A 178 -32.97 7.51 19.76
C GLU A 178 -32.80 6.61 21.00
N GLU A 179 -31.56 6.31 21.40
CA GLU A 179 -31.26 5.59 22.64
C GLU A 179 -31.86 6.30 23.87
N ILE A 180 -31.69 7.63 23.96
CA ILE A 180 -32.20 8.43 25.08
C ILE A 180 -33.73 8.51 25.04
N LYS A 181 -34.31 8.81 23.87
CA LYS A 181 -35.75 9.02 23.73
C LYS A 181 -36.56 7.73 23.94
N ARG A 182 -36.05 6.59 23.47
CA ARG A 182 -36.78 5.32 23.52
C ARG A 182 -36.25 4.34 24.57
N GLY A 183 -35.14 4.67 25.24
CA GLY A 183 -34.51 3.78 26.22
C GLY A 183 -34.00 2.48 25.60
N VAL A 184 -33.63 2.49 24.32
CA VAL A 184 -33.16 1.31 23.58
C VAL A 184 -31.63 1.25 23.55
N ASN A 185 -31.08 0.07 23.27
CA ASN A 185 -29.64 -0.08 23.07
C ASN A 185 -29.19 0.36 21.66
N THR A 186 -27.88 0.53 21.46
CA THR A 186 -27.27 1.03 20.22
C THR A 186 -27.67 0.24 18.98
N LYS A 187 -27.68 -1.09 19.05
CA LYS A 187 -28.04 -1.95 17.90
C LYS A 187 -29.50 -1.75 17.51
N GLN A 188 -30.38 -1.62 18.50
CA GLN A 188 -31.80 -1.44 18.25
C GLN A 188 -32.10 -0.02 17.75
N ALA A 189 -31.39 0.99 18.24
CA ALA A 189 -31.44 2.36 17.69
C ALA A 189 -30.97 2.40 16.23
N GLN A 190 -29.90 1.69 15.88
CA GLN A 190 -29.43 1.56 14.49
C GLN A 190 -30.51 0.97 13.58
N THR A 191 -31.12 -0.16 13.99
CA THR A 191 -32.20 -0.80 13.23
C THR A 191 -33.42 0.11 13.08
N ASN A 192 -33.81 0.81 14.15
CA ASN A 192 -34.95 1.73 14.12
C ASN A 192 -34.75 2.89 13.14
N LEU A 193 -33.51 3.39 13.02
CA LEU A 193 -33.16 4.51 12.15
C LEU A 193 -32.74 4.08 10.74
N GLY A 194 -32.56 2.77 10.51
CA GLY A 194 -32.05 2.25 9.24
C GLY A 194 -30.62 2.70 8.92
N ILE A 195 -29.81 2.94 9.95
CA ILE A 195 -28.42 3.40 9.79
C ILE A 195 -27.50 2.18 9.78
N ASP A 196 -26.94 1.88 8.61
CA ASP A 196 -25.85 0.91 8.46
C ASP A 196 -24.51 1.60 8.74
N VAL A 197 -23.92 1.28 9.89
CA VAL A 197 -22.57 1.74 10.23
C VAL A 197 -21.55 0.89 9.48
N LEU A 198 -21.06 1.42 8.36
CA LEU A 198 -19.87 0.89 7.71
C LEU A 198 -18.67 1.25 8.59
N VAL A 199 -18.04 0.24 9.20
CA VAL A 199 -16.76 0.43 9.87
C VAL A 199 -15.75 0.83 8.79
N ILE A 200 -14.95 1.86 9.02
CA ILE A 200 -13.89 2.30 8.07
C ILE A 200 -13.00 1.12 7.61
N GLU A 201 -12.84 0.12 8.48
CA GLU A 201 -12.15 -1.15 8.17
C GLU A 201 -12.90 -1.98 7.11
N GLU A 202 -14.23 -2.06 7.17
CA GLU A 202 -15.08 -2.73 6.15
C GLU A 202 -15.15 -1.94 4.83
N GLU A 203 -15.19 -0.60 4.86
CA GLU A 203 -15.20 0.21 3.63
C GLU A 203 -13.86 0.14 2.89
N ASN A 204 -12.75 -0.01 3.63
CA ASN A 204 -11.41 -0.18 3.08
C ASN A 204 -11.01 -1.65 2.85
N LYS A 205 -11.88 -2.63 3.19
CA LYS A 205 -11.69 -4.03 2.81
C LYS A 205 -11.79 -4.13 1.29
N ILE A 206 -10.65 -3.98 0.62
CA ILE A 206 -10.49 -4.54 -0.70
C ILE A 206 -10.74 -6.05 -0.52
N ASN A 207 -11.55 -6.65 -1.40
CA ASN A 207 -11.73 -8.11 -1.51
C ASN A 207 -10.42 -8.78 -1.97
N LEU A 208 -9.38 -8.65 -1.17
CA LEU A 208 -8.12 -9.38 -1.19
C LEU A 208 -8.12 -10.24 0.09
N PRO A 209 -7.54 -11.45 0.05
CA PRO A 209 -7.41 -12.26 1.26
C PRO A 209 -6.73 -11.43 2.35
N ASP A 210 -7.16 -11.57 3.62
CA ASP A 210 -6.58 -10.93 4.82
C ASP A 210 -5.15 -11.44 5.09
N LEU A 211 -4.27 -11.31 4.11
CA LEU A 211 -2.89 -11.74 4.15
C LEU A 211 -2.05 -10.58 4.66
N SER A 212 -1.65 -10.65 5.92
CA SER A 212 -0.65 -9.73 6.46
C SER A 212 0.74 -10.31 6.22
N ARG A 213 1.58 -9.59 5.51
CA ARG A 213 3.00 -9.93 5.32
C ARG A 213 3.72 -9.90 6.67
N THR A 214 4.60 -10.87 6.92
CA THR A 214 5.39 -10.95 8.18
C THR A 214 6.87 -10.65 7.91
N PRO A 215 7.59 -9.99 8.84
CA PRO A 215 9.00 -9.60 8.65
C PRO A 215 10.01 -10.73 8.42
N ASN A 216 9.61 -11.99 8.63
CA ASN A 216 10.41 -13.18 8.39
C ASN A 216 10.21 -13.77 6.98
N GLY A 217 9.59 -13.03 6.06
CA GLY A 217 9.30 -13.47 4.68
C GLY A 217 8.09 -14.38 4.53
N GLY A 218 7.30 -14.57 5.60
CA GLY A 218 6.02 -15.26 5.55
C GLY A 218 4.84 -14.33 5.34
N SER A 219 3.64 -14.89 5.33
CA SER A 219 2.39 -14.14 5.49
C SER A 219 1.45 -14.87 6.46
N CYS A 220 0.53 -14.13 7.07
CA CYS A 220 -0.45 -14.67 8.00
C CYS A 220 -1.84 -14.55 7.39
N ALA A 221 -2.56 -15.67 7.28
CA ALA A 221 -3.96 -15.71 6.84
C ALA A 221 -4.95 -15.19 7.88
N THR A 222 -4.55 -15.12 9.15
CA THR A 222 -5.41 -14.67 10.26
C THR A 222 -4.64 -13.74 11.21
N PRO A 223 -4.21 -12.54 10.75
CA PRO A 223 -3.37 -11.63 11.54
C PRO A 223 -4.04 -11.18 12.84
N PHE A 224 -5.37 -11.12 12.85
CA PHE A 224 -6.20 -10.77 14.01
C PHE A 224 -6.92 -11.98 14.65
N GLY A 225 -6.37 -13.20 14.50
CA GLY A 225 -6.92 -14.42 15.11
C GLY A 225 -6.62 -14.59 16.60
N GLU A 226 -6.82 -15.80 17.13
CA GLU A 226 -6.68 -16.12 18.57
C GLU A 226 -5.29 -15.78 19.14
N LYS A 227 -4.22 -16.00 18.38
CA LYS A 227 -2.85 -15.64 18.79
C LYS A 227 -2.69 -14.12 18.95
N SER A 228 -3.34 -13.33 18.10
CA SER A 228 -3.33 -11.86 18.17
C SER A 228 -4.05 -11.35 19.43
N GLU A 229 -5.13 -12.02 19.85
CA GLU A 229 -5.86 -11.63 21.06
C GLU A 229 -5.01 -11.86 22.31
N LYS A 230 -4.28 -12.98 22.37
CA LYS A 230 -3.33 -13.27 23.45
C LYS A 230 -2.21 -12.22 23.48
N TYR A 231 -1.70 -11.84 22.32
CA TYR A 231 -0.67 -10.81 22.19
C TYR A 231 -1.18 -9.42 22.63
N THR A 232 -2.36 -9.02 22.16
CA THR A 232 -3.04 -7.77 22.53
C THR A 232 -3.29 -7.72 24.04
N LYS A 233 -3.81 -8.80 24.65
CA LYS A 233 -3.99 -8.88 26.11
C LYS A 233 -2.68 -8.71 26.88
N LYS A 234 -1.58 -9.26 26.38
CA LYS A 234 -0.25 -9.10 26.99
C LYS A 234 0.24 -7.66 26.91
N ALA A 235 0.10 -7.02 25.75
CA ALA A 235 0.49 -5.63 25.54
C ALA A 235 -0.37 -4.65 26.37
N LEU A 236 -1.67 -4.90 26.50
CA LEU A 236 -2.55 -4.14 27.40
C LEU A 236 -2.10 -4.26 28.87
N LYS A 237 -1.79 -5.48 29.33
CA LYS A 237 -1.25 -5.70 30.70
C LYS A 237 0.08 -4.97 30.95
N GLN A 238 0.87 -4.75 29.91
CA GLN A 238 2.15 -4.05 29.99
C GLN A 238 2.00 -2.52 29.80
N GLY A 239 0.78 -2.01 29.62
CA GLY A 239 0.53 -0.58 29.40
C GLY A 239 1.03 -0.06 28.04
N LEU A 240 1.27 -0.96 27.08
CA LEU A 240 1.76 -0.62 25.74
C LEU A 240 0.64 -0.25 24.75
N LEU A 241 -0.62 -0.45 25.15
CA LEU A 241 -1.82 -0.22 24.36
C LEU A 241 -2.89 0.48 25.19
N ARG A 242 -3.77 1.22 24.51
CA ARG A 242 -4.99 1.79 25.11
C ARG A 242 -6.16 0.82 24.97
N GLU A 243 -7.14 0.93 25.86
CA GLU A 243 -8.38 0.15 25.75
C GLU A 243 -9.06 0.39 24.39
N GLY A 244 -9.35 -0.70 23.68
CA GLY A 244 -9.94 -0.69 22.34
C GLY A 244 -8.94 -0.93 21.19
N GLU A 245 -7.64 -0.78 21.42
CA GLU A 245 -6.62 -1.06 20.40
C GLU A 245 -6.33 -2.57 20.28
N LYS A 246 -6.20 -3.07 19.05
CA LYS A 246 -5.83 -4.47 18.74
C LYS A 246 -4.51 -4.51 17.99
N LEU A 247 -3.65 -5.47 18.35
CA LEU A 247 -2.41 -5.73 17.64
C LEU A 247 -2.50 -7.05 16.87
N ALA A 248 -1.92 -7.06 15.67
CA ALA A 248 -1.63 -8.30 14.97
C ALA A 248 -0.62 -9.16 15.76
N CYS A 249 -0.64 -10.47 15.53
CA CYS A 249 0.35 -11.37 16.11
C CYS A 249 1.76 -11.01 15.60
N ALA A 250 2.71 -10.75 16.51
CA ALA A 250 4.10 -10.37 16.18
C ALA A 250 5.15 -11.42 16.62
N ASP A 251 4.73 -12.66 16.88
CA ASP A 251 5.64 -13.75 17.24
C ASP A 251 6.33 -14.32 15.99
N LEU A 252 7.48 -13.73 15.63
CA LEU A 252 8.24 -14.08 14.42
C LEU A 252 8.73 -15.53 14.42
N LEU A 253 9.15 -16.04 15.58
CA LEU A 253 9.66 -17.40 15.71
C LEU A 253 8.50 -18.41 15.71
N GLY A 254 7.43 -18.10 16.46
CA GLY A 254 6.21 -18.91 16.52
C GLY A 254 5.36 -18.90 15.24
N CYS A 255 5.79 -18.17 14.20
CA CYS A 255 5.21 -18.26 12.86
C CYS A 255 5.56 -19.57 12.17
N PHE A 256 6.78 -20.09 12.33
CA PHE A 256 7.23 -21.32 11.68
C PHE A 256 6.53 -22.54 12.31
N GLY A 257 5.63 -23.17 11.55
CA GLY A 257 4.74 -24.23 12.04
C GLY A 257 3.37 -23.76 12.52
N CYS A 258 3.04 -22.47 12.34
CA CYS A 258 1.70 -21.96 12.62
C CYS A 258 0.70 -22.37 11.51
N PRO A 259 -0.51 -22.86 11.83
CA PRO A 259 -1.51 -23.22 10.81
C PRO A 259 -1.92 -22.05 9.91
N SER A 260 -1.90 -20.83 10.45
CA SER A 260 -2.18 -19.60 9.71
C SER A 260 -1.00 -19.06 8.89
N GLN A 261 0.17 -19.71 8.94
CA GLN A 261 1.32 -19.31 8.13
C GLN A 261 1.08 -19.69 6.68
N VAL A 262 1.24 -18.70 5.80
CA VAL A 262 1.15 -18.87 4.35
C VAL A 262 2.46 -18.40 3.75
N ILE A 263 3.01 -19.18 2.82
CA ILE A 263 4.20 -18.80 2.07
C ILE A 263 3.72 -18.19 0.76
N VAL A 264 3.91 -16.89 0.62
CA VAL A 264 3.69 -16.19 -0.64
C VAL A 264 4.97 -16.34 -1.46
N GLN A 265 4.86 -16.98 -2.62
CA GLN A 265 6.02 -17.23 -3.49
C GLN A 265 6.39 -15.96 -4.29
N SER A 266 6.58 -14.84 -3.60
CA SER A 266 7.16 -13.63 -4.18
C SER A 266 8.68 -13.67 -4.02
N LEU A 267 9.42 -13.15 -5.00
CA LEU A 267 10.89 -13.08 -4.94
C LEU A 267 11.36 -12.34 -3.69
N SER A 268 10.73 -11.21 -3.36
CA SER A 268 11.05 -10.41 -2.18
C SER A 268 10.84 -11.18 -0.86
N ASP A 269 9.75 -11.94 -0.73
CA ASP A 269 9.47 -12.75 0.45
C ASP A 269 10.46 -13.91 0.61
N ILE A 270 10.80 -14.58 -0.50
CA ILE A 270 11.79 -15.65 -0.50
C ILE A 270 13.16 -15.12 -0.05
N TRP A 271 13.60 -13.98 -0.57
CA TRP A 271 14.84 -13.35 -0.13
C TRP A 271 14.77 -12.96 1.35
N CYS A 272 13.67 -12.39 1.81
CA CYS A 272 13.49 -12.03 3.21
C CYS A 272 13.54 -13.27 4.13
N LEU A 273 12.94 -14.38 3.72
CA LEU A 273 13.00 -15.66 4.42
C LEU A 273 14.43 -16.21 4.49
N LEU A 274 15.16 -16.21 3.36
CA LEU A 274 16.53 -16.67 3.29
C LEU A 274 17.48 -15.79 4.13
N SER A 275 17.31 -14.47 4.06
CA SER A 275 18.06 -13.54 4.90
C SER A 275 17.77 -13.76 6.38
N PHE A 276 16.50 -13.96 6.75
CA PHE A 276 16.12 -14.29 8.12
C PHE A 276 16.76 -15.60 8.59
N LYS A 277 16.73 -16.65 7.76
CA LYS A 277 17.41 -17.92 8.05
C LYS A 277 18.91 -17.72 8.26
N ALA A 278 19.57 -17.00 7.36
CA ALA A 278 21.01 -16.71 7.47
C ALA A 278 21.32 -15.94 8.77
N CYS A 279 20.52 -14.94 9.13
CA CYS A 279 20.68 -14.23 10.40
C CYS A 279 20.56 -15.16 11.63
N ILE A 280 19.65 -16.13 11.59
CA ILE A 280 19.55 -17.16 12.63
C ILE A 280 20.83 -18.01 12.65
N GLU A 281 21.25 -18.56 11.52
CA GLU A 281 22.43 -19.43 11.43
C GLU A 281 23.71 -18.71 11.90
N GLU A 282 23.90 -17.45 11.49
CA GLU A 282 25.02 -16.61 11.90
C GLU A 282 24.95 -16.20 13.38
N SER A 283 23.76 -16.17 13.97
CA SER A 283 23.62 -15.83 15.40
C SER A 283 24.30 -16.84 16.32
N LEU A 284 24.68 -18.03 15.84
CA LEU A 284 25.46 -19.03 16.59
C LEU A 284 26.68 -18.41 17.30
N TYR A 285 27.37 -17.45 16.66
CA TYR A 285 28.53 -16.77 17.26
C TYR A 285 28.20 -15.86 18.45
N LEU A 286 26.93 -15.49 18.62
CA LEU A 286 26.42 -14.66 19.71
C LEU A 286 25.79 -15.49 20.84
N HIS A 287 25.71 -16.82 20.69
CA HIS A 287 25.18 -17.71 21.71
C HIS A 287 26.25 -18.12 22.72
N LEU A 288 25.80 -18.45 23.93
CA LEU A 288 26.66 -18.96 25.00
C LEU A 288 27.44 -20.22 24.56
N ASP A 289 26.75 -21.13 23.88
CA ASP A 289 27.31 -22.32 23.27
C ASP A 289 26.39 -22.86 22.14
N ALA A 290 26.85 -23.91 21.46
CA ALA A 290 26.09 -24.57 20.40
C ALA A 290 24.81 -25.27 20.90
N SER A 291 24.75 -25.69 22.17
CA SER A 291 23.58 -26.31 22.76
C SER A 291 22.46 -25.29 22.95
N HIS A 292 22.81 -24.10 23.45
CA HIS A 292 21.93 -22.96 23.61
C HIS A 292 21.37 -22.48 22.27
N TYR A 293 22.19 -22.46 21.22
CA TYR A 293 21.72 -22.18 19.85
C TYR A 293 20.70 -23.22 19.37
N ARG A 294 21.05 -24.50 19.47
CA ARG A 294 20.19 -25.59 18.97
C ARG A 294 18.83 -25.60 19.66
N GLN A 295 18.81 -25.44 20.98
CA GLN A 295 17.57 -25.39 21.75
C GLN A 295 16.61 -24.28 21.29
N ASN A 296 17.14 -23.13 20.88
CA ASN A 296 16.33 -21.98 20.50
C ASN A 296 15.94 -21.97 19.01
N PHE A 297 16.81 -22.46 18.12
CA PHE A 297 16.69 -22.18 16.70
C PHE A 297 16.75 -23.40 15.76
N GLU A 298 17.23 -24.56 16.20
CA GLU A 298 17.38 -25.75 15.33
C GLU A 298 16.04 -26.14 14.69
N ASN A 299 14.98 -26.21 15.49
CA ASN A 299 13.64 -26.55 14.98
C ASN A 299 13.13 -25.59 13.90
N ILE A 300 13.50 -24.30 13.98
CA ILE A 300 13.06 -23.28 13.03
C ILE A 300 13.83 -23.44 11.72
N VAL A 301 15.15 -23.61 11.80
CA VAL A 301 16.00 -23.86 10.63
C VAL A 301 15.55 -25.14 9.91
N THR A 302 15.34 -26.23 10.64
CA THR A 302 14.83 -27.48 10.10
C THR A 302 13.46 -27.32 9.46
N PHE A 303 12.54 -26.56 10.08
CA PHE A 303 11.23 -26.30 9.49
C PHE A 303 11.34 -25.55 8.14
N ILE A 304 12.21 -24.53 8.07
CA ILE A 304 12.46 -23.79 6.83
C ILE A 304 12.99 -24.72 5.75
N ASP A 305 14.01 -25.51 6.06
CA ASP A 305 14.70 -26.39 5.10
C ASP A 305 13.84 -27.56 4.62
N GLU A 306 13.02 -28.14 5.50
CA GLU A 306 12.25 -29.35 5.18
C GLU A 306 10.83 -29.06 4.69
N ASN A 307 10.18 -27.98 5.15
CA ASN A 307 8.77 -27.72 4.89
C ASN A 307 8.54 -26.53 3.96
N ILE A 308 9.39 -25.51 4.02
CA ILE A 308 9.20 -24.28 3.22
C ILE A 308 9.99 -24.34 1.91
N LEU A 309 11.32 -24.47 1.97
CA LEU A 309 12.16 -24.40 0.77
C LEU A 309 11.80 -25.43 -0.32
N PRO A 310 11.44 -26.69 0.00
CA PRO A 310 11.06 -27.67 -1.03
C PRO A 310 9.74 -27.32 -1.75
N SER A 311 8.91 -26.51 -1.11
CA SER A 311 7.58 -26.10 -1.59
C SER A 311 7.61 -24.87 -2.51
N ILE A 312 8.77 -24.20 -2.63
CA ILE A 312 8.95 -23.03 -3.50
C ILE A 312 9.10 -23.47 -4.96
N ASP A 313 8.41 -22.80 -5.88
CA ASP A 313 8.55 -23.06 -7.32
C ASP A 313 9.99 -22.80 -7.77
N LYS A 314 10.65 -23.85 -8.26
CA LYS A 314 12.03 -23.83 -8.77
C LYS A 314 12.23 -22.83 -9.91
N LYS A 315 11.16 -22.38 -10.58
CA LYS A 315 11.24 -21.32 -11.60
C LYS A 315 11.60 -19.95 -11.00
N LEU A 316 11.30 -19.71 -9.73
CA LEU A 316 11.62 -18.47 -9.02
C LEU A 316 13.07 -18.45 -8.51
N LEU A 317 13.75 -19.60 -8.52
CA LEU A 317 15.14 -19.78 -8.10
C LEU A 317 16.13 -19.78 -9.28
N LYS A 318 15.66 -19.49 -10.50
CA LYS A 318 16.46 -19.46 -11.74
C LYS A 318 16.78 -18.05 -12.20
#